data_AF-A0AAU0W6M1-F1
#
_entry.id   AF-A0AAU0W6M1-F1
#
_cell.length_a   1.000
_cell.length_b   1.000
_cell.length_c   1.000
_cell.angle_alpha   90.00
_cell.angle_beta   90.00
_cell.angle_gamma   90.00
#
_symmetry.space_group_name_H-M   'P 1'
#
loop_
_entity.id
_entity.type
_entity.pdbx_description
1 polymer ?
#
loop_
_entity_poly.entity_id
_entity_poly.type
_entity_poly.pdbx_seq_one_letter_code
_entity_poly.pdbx_strand_id
1 'polypeptide(L)'
;MSRRLFAVFLALSAAALTSCSDGGGTALEGDAKHGNLVGYEHTQVGKEYWVTMPQMENTSGKPLTVLSGKIAHVPAGLRISGYRVASDGTGPHPMGVTLVGVTDDHALAHKGSSFRIPAHTLSHLYYEARVKVTGAVHGDLTTCHYAYRQGSTTYNQDIGCDTRLRLGKP
;
A
#
# COMPACT_ATOMS: atom_id res chain seq x y z
N MET A 1 -14.53 75.01 6.50
CA MET A 1 -13.11 74.59 6.63
C MET A 1 -13.09 73.29 7.43
N SER A 2 -13.21 72.13 6.80
CA SER A 2 -12.14 71.30 6.20
C SER A 2 -11.09 70.82 7.21
N ARG A 3 -11.17 69.55 7.61
CA ARG A 3 -10.15 68.52 7.29
C ARG A 3 -10.58 67.14 7.82
N ARG A 4 -10.79 66.24 6.87
CA ARG A 4 -10.83 64.79 7.06
C ARG A 4 -9.41 64.30 7.38
N LEU A 5 -9.27 63.31 8.26
CA LEU A 5 -8.09 62.45 8.32
C LEU A 5 -8.54 61.01 8.53
N PHE A 6 -8.45 60.26 7.44
CA PHE A 6 -8.48 58.81 7.37
C PHE A 6 -7.23 58.26 8.09
N ALA A 7 -7.41 57.27 8.95
CA ALA A 7 -6.33 56.38 9.38
C ALA A 7 -6.74 54.94 9.06
N VAL A 8 -6.31 54.49 7.90
CA VAL A 8 -6.15 53.09 7.49
C VAL A 8 -4.93 52.54 8.24
N PHE A 9 -4.99 51.33 8.78
CA PHE A 9 -3.90 50.39 9.12
C PHE A 9 -4.48 49.40 10.16
N LEU A 10 -4.31 48.08 10.13
CA LEU A 10 -3.35 47.21 9.47
C LEU A 10 -4.03 45.82 9.45
N ALA A 11 -4.15 45.18 8.29
CA ALA A 11 -4.66 43.81 8.20
C ALA A 11 -3.63 42.86 8.83
N LEU A 12 -4.04 42.15 9.89
CA LEU A 12 -3.27 41.06 10.49
C LEU A 12 -3.34 39.87 9.53
N SER A 13 -2.36 39.77 8.64
CA SER A 13 -2.12 38.59 7.82
C SER A 13 -1.61 37.47 8.71
N ALA A 14 -2.50 36.63 9.24
CA ALA A 14 -2.13 35.35 9.83
C ALA A 14 -1.63 34.45 8.69
N ALA A 15 -0.31 34.49 8.43
CA ALA A 15 0.35 33.46 7.66
C ALA A 15 0.29 32.17 8.47
N ALA A 16 -0.76 31.37 8.24
CA ALA A 16 -0.77 29.98 8.65
C ALA A 16 0.38 29.29 7.92
N LEU A 17 1.50 29.12 8.63
CA LEU A 17 2.51 28.13 8.30
C LEU A 17 1.81 26.77 8.43
N THR A 18 1.12 26.36 7.36
CA THR A 18 0.71 24.97 7.18
C THR A 18 2.01 24.20 7.02
N SER A 19 2.57 23.77 8.15
CA SER A 19 3.58 22.73 8.21
C SER A 19 3.12 21.62 7.28
N CYS A 20 3.86 21.36 6.21
CA CYS A 20 3.74 20.14 5.43
C CYS A 20 4.10 18.99 6.37
N SER A 21 3.12 18.55 7.16
CA SER A 21 3.15 17.26 7.79
C SER A 21 3.03 16.28 6.63
N ASP A 22 4.18 15.78 6.16
CA ASP A 22 4.28 14.50 5.45
C ASP A 22 3.72 13.43 6.40
N GLY A 23 2.38 13.33 6.47
CA GLY A 23 1.64 12.68 7.54
C GLY A 23 1.94 11.19 7.63
N GLY A 24 3.05 10.87 8.29
CA GLY A 24 3.48 9.53 8.61
C GLY A 24 2.43 8.87 9.50
N GLY A 25 1.78 7.84 8.97
CA GLY A 25 0.86 7.00 9.72
C GLY A 25 1.61 5.94 10.52
N THR A 26 1.02 5.51 11.63
CA THR A 26 1.53 4.40 12.46
C THR A 26 0.42 3.43 12.87
N ALA A 27 -0.77 3.54 12.26
CA ALA A 27 -1.94 2.76 12.67
C ALA A 27 -1.98 1.36 12.06
N LEU A 28 -1.21 1.11 11.00
CA LEU A 28 -1.16 -0.18 10.33
C LEU A 28 0.04 -0.98 10.81
N GLU A 29 -0.16 -2.27 11.05
CA GLU A 29 0.91 -3.24 11.22
C GLU A 29 0.78 -4.30 10.13
N GLY A 30 1.89 -4.70 9.54
CA GLY A 30 1.93 -5.79 8.56
C GLY A 30 2.18 -7.12 9.25
N ASP A 31 1.49 -8.16 8.80
CA ASP A 31 1.71 -9.56 9.19
C ASP A 31 3.09 -10.11 8.78
N ALA A 32 3.88 -9.36 7.99
CA ALA A 32 5.27 -9.67 7.63
C ALA A 32 6.24 -9.78 8.83
N LYS A 33 5.74 -9.70 10.07
CA LYS A 33 6.45 -10.23 11.23
C LYS A 33 6.55 -11.75 11.11
N HIS A 34 7.61 -12.22 10.43
CA HIS A 34 8.48 -13.35 10.84
C HIS A 34 9.36 -13.83 9.66
N GLY A 35 10.60 -13.33 9.60
CA GLY A 35 11.84 -14.11 9.39
C GLY A 35 12.15 -14.75 8.03
N ASN A 36 11.17 -15.09 7.20
CA ASN A 36 11.40 -15.78 5.94
C ASN A 36 10.93 -14.90 4.77
N LEU A 37 11.88 -14.46 3.96
CA LEU A 37 11.62 -13.79 2.70
C LEU A 37 10.72 -14.68 1.83
N VAL A 38 9.56 -14.16 1.43
CA VAL A 38 8.70 -14.85 0.47
C VAL A 38 9.36 -14.81 -0.89
N GLY A 39 9.64 -15.99 -1.46
CA GLY A 39 10.41 -16.13 -2.69
C GLY A 39 9.75 -17.05 -3.70
N TYR A 40 9.84 -16.70 -4.98
CA TYR A 40 9.45 -17.58 -6.09
C TYR A 40 10.58 -17.67 -7.11
N GLU A 41 11.16 -18.86 -7.21
CA GLU A 41 12.40 -19.12 -7.95
C GLU A 41 12.16 -19.54 -9.41
N HIS A 42 10.90 -19.59 -9.85
CA HIS A 42 10.48 -20.15 -11.13
C HIS A 42 9.83 -19.10 -12.05
N THR A 43 10.16 -17.82 -11.87
CA THR A 43 9.60 -16.78 -12.75
C THR A 43 10.16 -16.86 -14.17
N GLN A 44 9.40 -16.37 -15.14
CA GLN A 44 9.76 -16.37 -16.55
C GLN A 44 9.58 -14.99 -17.18
N VAL A 45 10.53 -14.58 -18.02
CA VAL A 45 10.43 -13.34 -18.80
C VAL A 45 9.18 -13.35 -19.68
N GLY A 46 8.45 -12.24 -19.67
CA GLY A 46 7.21 -12.07 -20.41
C GLY A 46 5.96 -12.55 -19.67
N LYS A 47 6.11 -13.30 -18.56
CA LYS A 47 4.99 -13.73 -17.71
C LYS A 47 4.66 -12.69 -16.64
N GLU A 48 3.46 -12.83 -16.09
CA GLU A 48 2.94 -11.96 -15.04
C GLU A 48 2.51 -12.78 -13.83
N TYR A 49 2.75 -12.24 -12.65
CA TYR A 49 2.51 -12.89 -11.37
C TYR A 49 1.70 -11.96 -10.47
N TRP A 50 0.78 -12.52 -9.70
CA TRP A 50 0.21 -11.85 -8.54
C TRP A 50 1.17 -11.99 -7.37
N VAL A 51 1.58 -10.85 -6.80
CA VAL A 51 2.39 -10.78 -5.59
C VAL A 51 1.52 -10.24 -4.47
N THR A 52 1.30 -11.07 -3.45
CA THR A 52 0.52 -10.72 -2.27
C THR A 52 1.30 -9.76 -1.38
N MET A 53 0.70 -8.63 -1.07
CA MET A 53 1.24 -7.66 -0.10
C MET A 53 0.80 -8.03 1.32
N PRO A 54 1.50 -7.55 2.37
CA PRO A 54 1.16 -7.84 3.76
C PRO A 54 -0.30 -7.59 4.08
N GLN A 55 -0.88 -8.52 4.84
CA GLN A 55 -2.17 -8.31 5.47
C GLN A 55 -2.01 -7.23 6.55
N MET A 56 -3.01 -6.36 6.66
CA MET A 56 -2.94 -5.19 7.52
C MET A 56 -3.76 -5.39 8.78
N GLU A 57 -3.14 -5.22 9.93
CA GLU A 57 -3.81 -5.03 11.21
C GLU A 57 -3.89 -3.53 11.53
N ASN A 58 -5.08 -3.05 11.91
CA ASN A 58 -5.21 -1.72 12.48
C ASN A 58 -4.97 -1.79 13.99
N THR A 59 -3.81 -1.33 14.45
CA THR A 59 -3.42 -1.36 15.86
C THR A 59 -3.98 -0.17 16.66
N SER A 60 -4.59 0.81 15.99
CA SER A 60 -5.13 2.00 16.63
C SER A 60 -6.53 1.81 17.21
N GLY A 61 -6.89 2.67 18.17
CA GLY A 61 -8.22 2.68 18.79
C GLY A 61 -9.35 3.29 17.95
N LYS A 62 -9.09 3.61 16.66
CA LYS A 62 -10.11 4.16 15.76
C LYS A 62 -10.14 3.34 14.45
N PRO A 63 -11.32 3.10 13.88
CA PRO A 63 -11.40 2.46 12.58
C PRO A 63 -10.79 3.35 11.50
N LEU A 64 -10.23 2.73 10.47
CA LEU A 64 -9.63 3.42 9.33
C LEU A 64 -10.15 2.86 8.01
N THR A 65 -9.99 3.62 6.94
CA THR A 65 -10.25 3.16 5.57
C THR A 65 -8.93 3.18 4.80
N VAL A 66 -8.44 2.02 4.40
CA VAL A 66 -7.31 1.93 3.49
C VAL A 66 -7.77 2.35 2.10
N LEU A 67 -7.06 3.30 1.50
CA LEU A 67 -7.40 3.93 0.23
C LEU A 67 -6.61 3.32 -0.95
N SER A 68 -5.37 2.91 -0.69
CA SER A 68 -4.52 2.24 -1.67
C SER A 68 -3.35 1.53 -0.99
N GLY A 69 -2.87 0.44 -1.58
CA GLY A 69 -1.57 -0.17 -1.31
C GLY A 69 -0.74 -0.22 -2.60
N LYS A 70 0.56 0.07 -2.50
CA LYS A 70 1.50 0.01 -3.63
C LYS A 70 2.85 -0.54 -3.19
N ILE A 71 3.54 -1.24 -4.07
CA ILE A 71 4.96 -1.56 -3.86
C ILE A 71 5.79 -0.33 -4.26
N ALA A 72 6.62 0.14 -3.33
CA ALA A 72 7.45 1.32 -3.46
C ALA A 72 8.68 1.05 -4.32
N HIS A 73 9.40 -0.02 -4.01
CA HIS A 73 10.66 -0.35 -4.65
C HIS A 73 10.46 -1.55 -5.58
N VAL A 74 10.63 -1.28 -6.87
CA VAL A 74 10.53 -2.27 -7.93
C VAL A 74 11.89 -2.38 -8.60
N PRO A 75 12.60 -3.52 -8.46
CA PRO A 75 13.94 -3.66 -9.03
C PRO A 75 13.89 -3.77 -10.55
N ALA A 76 15.03 -3.52 -11.19
CA ALA A 76 15.18 -3.76 -12.63
C ALA A 76 14.86 -5.23 -12.98
N GLY A 77 14.22 -5.42 -14.14
CA GLY A 77 13.70 -6.72 -14.58
C GLY A 77 12.26 -7.01 -14.17
N LEU A 78 11.65 -6.16 -13.34
CA LEU A 78 10.24 -6.23 -12.94
C LEU A 78 9.50 -4.95 -13.33
N ARG A 79 8.18 -5.07 -13.53
CA ARG A 79 7.28 -3.94 -13.74
C ARG A 79 5.90 -4.22 -13.17
N ILE A 80 5.34 -3.27 -12.43
CA ILE A 80 3.94 -3.37 -11.98
C ILE A 80 3.01 -3.04 -13.14
N SER A 81 2.05 -3.91 -13.43
CA SER A 81 1.01 -3.72 -14.44
C SER A 81 -0.38 -3.44 -13.86
N GLY A 82 -0.57 -3.60 -12.54
CA GLY A 82 -1.81 -3.26 -11.86
C GLY A 82 -1.82 -3.68 -10.40
N TYR A 83 -2.92 -3.36 -9.72
CA TYR A 83 -3.20 -3.78 -8.35
C TYR A 83 -4.64 -4.27 -8.25
N ARG A 84 -4.90 -5.20 -7.34
CA ARG A 84 -6.26 -5.60 -6.93
C ARG A 84 -6.35 -5.74 -5.42
N VAL A 85 -7.58 -5.74 -4.91
CA VAL A 85 -7.89 -6.15 -3.54
C VAL A 85 -8.48 -7.56 -3.60
N ALA A 86 -7.92 -8.45 -2.81
CA ALA A 86 -8.34 -9.85 -2.70
C ALA A 86 -8.81 -10.15 -1.27
N SER A 87 -9.52 -11.27 -1.11
CA SER A 87 -9.99 -11.81 0.17
C SER A 87 -9.81 -13.32 0.19
N ASP A 88 -9.42 -13.87 1.33
CA ASP A 88 -9.39 -15.32 1.56
C ASP A 88 -10.59 -15.84 2.39
N GLY A 89 -11.51 -14.94 2.77
CA GLY A 89 -12.78 -15.26 3.41
C GLY A 89 -12.79 -15.14 4.93
N THR A 90 -11.83 -15.73 5.65
CA THR A 90 -11.91 -15.80 7.13
C THR A 90 -10.56 -15.89 7.88
N GLY A 91 -9.41 -15.85 7.21
CA GLY A 91 -8.13 -16.23 7.82
C GLY A 91 -7.00 -15.21 7.67
N PRO A 92 -5.86 -15.46 8.34
CA PRO A 92 -4.61 -14.87 7.93
C PRO A 92 -4.18 -15.44 6.57
N HIS A 93 -3.81 -14.57 5.63
CA HIS A 93 -3.35 -14.99 4.31
C HIS A 93 -1.85 -14.72 4.17
N PRO A 94 -1.00 -15.75 4.04
CA PRO A 94 0.42 -15.51 3.91
C PRO A 94 0.74 -14.76 2.61
N MET A 95 1.76 -13.92 2.66
CA MET A 95 2.38 -13.39 1.45
C MET A 95 2.82 -14.53 0.51
N GLY A 96 2.67 -14.32 -0.79
CA GLY A 96 2.87 -15.35 -1.80
C GLY A 96 3.00 -14.78 -3.21
N VAL A 97 3.36 -15.66 -4.14
CA VAL A 97 3.50 -15.35 -5.57
C VAL A 97 2.77 -16.40 -6.38
N THR A 98 1.84 -15.97 -7.23
CA THR A 98 1.03 -16.87 -8.06
C THR A 98 1.09 -16.46 -9.52
N LEU A 99 1.27 -17.41 -10.44
CA LEU A 99 1.22 -17.11 -11.88
C LEU A 99 -0.19 -16.66 -12.28
N VAL A 100 -0.29 -15.55 -13.00
CA VAL A 100 -1.58 -15.05 -13.51
C VAL A 100 -2.22 -16.10 -14.44
N GLY A 101 -3.50 -16.39 -14.23
CA GLY A 101 -4.28 -17.33 -15.03
C GLY A 101 -4.15 -18.82 -14.66
N VAL A 102 -3.48 -19.17 -13.55
CA VAL A 102 -3.40 -20.57 -13.05
C VAL A 102 -4.47 -20.89 -12.02
N THR A 103 -4.69 -20.00 -11.07
CA THR A 103 -5.83 -20.09 -10.15
C THR A 103 -7.02 -19.38 -10.75
N ASP A 104 -8.23 -19.77 -10.34
CA ASP A 104 -9.42 -18.98 -10.62
C ASP A 104 -9.17 -17.55 -10.11
N ASP A 105 -8.96 -16.60 -11.02
CA ASP A 105 -8.62 -15.20 -10.71
C ASP A 105 -9.74 -14.49 -9.91
N HIS A 106 -10.82 -15.22 -9.64
CA HIS A 106 -11.91 -14.95 -8.72
C HIS A 106 -11.65 -15.36 -7.27
N ALA A 107 -10.39 -15.39 -6.81
CA ALA A 107 -10.08 -15.22 -5.38
C ALA A 107 -10.69 -13.89 -4.89
N LEU A 108 -12.00 -13.96 -4.57
CA LEU A 108 -12.92 -12.93 -4.12
C LEU A 108 -12.46 -11.50 -4.41
N ALA A 109 -12.24 -11.18 -5.70
CA ALA A 109 -11.80 -9.86 -6.10
C ALA A 109 -12.80 -8.84 -5.56
N HIS A 110 -12.36 -8.07 -4.57
CA HIS A 110 -13.23 -7.13 -3.89
C HIS A 110 -13.62 -6.03 -4.88
N LYS A 111 -14.91 -5.69 -4.95
CA LYS A 111 -15.36 -4.58 -5.78
C LYS A 111 -14.95 -3.26 -5.13
N GLY A 112 -13.85 -2.71 -5.61
CA GLY A 112 -13.33 -1.41 -5.16
C GLY A 112 -11.88 -1.50 -4.74
N SER A 113 -11.21 -0.35 -4.71
CA SER A 113 -9.79 -0.24 -4.35
C SER A 113 -9.58 0.19 -2.90
N SER A 114 -10.64 0.33 -2.11
CA SER A 114 -10.57 0.84 -0.74
C SER A 114 -11.46 0.03 0.18
N PHE A 115 -11.04 -0.18 1.42
CA PHE A 115 -11.80 -0.95 2.39
C PHE A 115 -11.55 -0.48 3.83
N ARG A 116 -12.51 -0.76 4.70
CA ARG A 116 -12.48 -0.37 6.11
C ARG A 116 -11.86 -1.46 6.96
N ILE A 117 -10.99 -1.08 7.89
CA ILE A 117 -10.45 -1.94 8.94
C ILE A 117 -10.95 -1.38 10.28
N PRO A 118 -11.73 -2.14 11.07
CA PRO A 118 -12.11 -1.74 12.43
C PRO A 118 -10.87 -1.52 13.32
N ALA A 119 -11.06 -0.88 14.48
CA ALA A 119 -10.00 -0.74 15.47
C ALA A 119 -9.56 -2.13 15.97
N HIS A 120 -8.26 -2.33 16.20
CA HIS A 120 -7.67 -3.56 16.75
C HIS A 120 -8.10 -4.83 16.00
N THR A 121 -8.12 -4.76 14.67
CA THR A 121 -8.62 -5.85 13.81
C THR A 121 -7.66 -6.09 12.64
N LEU A 122 -7.37 -7.37 12.39
CA LEU A 122 -6.72 -7.84 11.17
C LEU A 122 -7.71 -7.82 10.01
N SER A 123 -7.33 -7.22 8.88
CA SER A 123 -8.19 -7.19 7.71
C SER A 123 -8.18 -8.50 6.94
N HIS A 124 -9.34 -9.09 6.67
CA HIS A 124 -9.46 -10.21 5.70
C HIS A 124 -9.21 -9.79 4.24
N LEU A 125 -9.02 -8.48 4.00
CA LEU A 125 -8.72 -7.93 2.69
C LEU A 125 -7.26 -7.49 2.62
N TYR A 126 -6.61 -7.81 1.50
CA TYR A 126 -5.23 -7.46 1.23
C TYR A 126 -5.06 -7.02 -0.22
N TYR A 127 -3.96 -6.34 -0.51
CA TYR A 127 -3.61 -5.94 -1.87
C TYR A 127 -2.73 -6.99 -2.53
N GLU A 128 -2.91 -7.14 -3.84
CA GLU A 128 -1.98 -7.87 -4.69
C GLU A 128 -1.48 -6.97 -5.81
N ALA A 129 -0.19 -7.03 -6.08
CA ALA A 129 0.43 -6.36 -7.21
C ALA A 129 0.56 -7.33 -8.39
N ARG A 130 0.13 -6.91 -9.57
CA ARG A 130 0.39 -7.63 -10.82
C ARG A 130 1.79 -7.26 -11.30
N VAL A 131 2.71 -8.21 -11.27
CA VAL A 131 4.12 -8.01 -11.58
C VAL A 131 4.46 -8.71 -12.89
N LYS A 132 4.88 -7.96 -13.90
CA LYS A 132 5.44 -8.48 -15.14
C LYS A 132 6.96 -8.62 -15.01
N VAL A 133 7.47 -9.79 -15.38
CA VAL A 133 8.92 -9.99 -15.53
C VAL A 133 9.34 -9.54 -16.91
N THR A 134 10.21 -8.53 -16.96
CA THR A 134 10.65 -7.87 -18.19
C THR A 134 12.06 -8.26 -18.61
N GLY A 135 12.84 -8.88 -17.72
CA GLY A 135 14.22 -9.29 -17.99
C GLY A 135 14.87 -9.97 -16.78
N ALA A 136 16.20 -9.91 -16.70
CA ALA A 136 16.94 -10.37 -15.53
C ALA A 136 16.54 -9.56 -14.29
N VAL A 137 16.28 -10.24 -13.16
CA VAL A 137 15.80 -9.62 -11.92
C VAL A 137 16.96 -9.24 -11.01
N HIS A 138 17.13 -7.95 -10.74
CA HIS A 138 18.30 -7.39 -10.06
C HIS A 138 18.07 -6.99 -8.59
N GLY A 139 17.04 -7.53 -7.95
CA GLY A 139 16.73 -7.22 -6.55
C GLY A 139 15.43 -7.89 -6.11
N ASP A 140 15.00 -7.55 -4.91
CA ASP A 140 13.73 -7.98 -4.35
C ASP A 140 12.72 -6.81 -4.42
N LEU A 141 11.42 -7.09 -4.51
CA LEU A 141 10.38 -6.09 -4.30
C LEU A 141 10.40 -5.71 -2.82
N THR A 142 10.47 -4.43 -2.48
CA THR A 142 10.54 -4.00 -1.08
C THR A 142 9.67 -2.78 -0.82
N THR A 143 9.30 -2.61 0.45
CA THR A 143 8.47 -1.51 0.98
C THR A 143 7.10 -1.37 0.31
N CYS A 144 6.06 -1.46 1.12
CA CYS A 144 4.68 -1.29 0.69
C CYS A 144 4.14 0.02 1.27
N HIS A 145 3.81 0.94 0.38
CA HIS A 145 3.19 2.22 0.69
C HIS A 145 1.68 2.06 0.79
N TYR A 146 1.12 2.35 1.97
CA TYR A 146 -0.31 2.38 2.20
C TYR A 146 -0.77 3.79 2.49
N ALA A 147 -1.78 4.23 1.76
CA ALA A 147 -2.53 5.44 2.08
C ALA A 147 -3.82 5.03 2.81
N TYR A 148 -4.09 5.63 3.97
CA TYR A 148 -5.31 5.36 4.71
C TYR A 148 -5.91 6.64 5.29
N ARG A 149 -7.23 6.62 5.52
CA ARG A 149 -7.97 7.71 6.15
C ARG A 149 -8.45 7.30 7.52
N GLN A 150 -8.22 8.15 8.51
CA GLN A 150 -8.78 8.00 9.85
C GLN A 150 -9.44 9.33 10.27
N GLY A 151 -10.77 9.33 10.38
CA GLY A 151 -11.53 10.57 10.49
C GLY A 151 -11.44 11.39 9.19
N SER A 152 -11.07 12.67 9.31
CA SER A 152 -10.86 13.58 8.18
C SER A 152 -9.42 13.59 7.65
N THR A 153 -8.48 12.93 8.33
CA THR A 153 -7.06 12.98 7.99
C THR A 153 -6.65 11.77 7.17
N THR A 154 -5.89 12.02 6.10
CA THR A 154 -5.21 10.98 5.31
C THR A 154 -3.76 10.86 5.78
N TYR A 155 -3.30 9.63 5.95
CA TYR A 155 -1.95 9.27 6.34
C TYR A 155 -1.32 8.39 5.27
N ASN A 156 0.00 8.43 5.19
CA ASN A 156 0.80 7.51 4.39
C ASN A 156 1.72 6.73 5.33
N GLN A 157 1.79 5.42 5.15
CA GLN A 157 2.60 4.55 5.99
C GLN A 157 3.30 3.49 5.16
N ASP A 158 4.55 3.24 5.50
CA ASP A 158 5.40 2.24 4.88
C ASP A 158 5.42 0.99 5.76
N ILE A 159 5.24 -0.17 5.13
CA ILE A 159 5.31 -1.48 5.77
C ILE A 159 6.27 -2.34 4.95
N GLY A 160 7.16 -3.10 5.61
CA GLY A 160 8.02 -4.06 4.92
C GLY A 160 7.20 -5.11 4.17
N CYS A 161 7.59 -5.43 2.93
CA CYS A 161 6.89 -6.42 2.09
C CYS A 161 7.83 -7.15 1.13
N ASP A 162 9.03 -7.40 1.64
CA ASP A 162 10.13 -8.00 0.90
C ASP A 162 9.68 -9.30 0.21
N THR A 163 9.69 -9.29 -1.13
CA THR A 163 9.31 -10.43 -1.96
C THR A 163 10.36 -10.65 -3.05
N ARG A 164 10.91 -11.86 -3.08
CA ARG A 164 11.92 -12.26 -4.04
C ARG A 164 11.32 -12.96 -5.25
N LEU A 165 11.68 -12.50 -6.43
CA LEU A 165 11.38 -13.18 -7.70
C LEU A 165 12.70 -13.51 -8.39
N ARG A 166 12.91 -14.78 -8.75
CA ARG A 166 14.08 -15.22 -9.53
C ARG A 166 13.65 -15.99 -10.76
N LEU A 167 14.47 -15.90 -11.79
CA LEU A 167 14.26 -16.63 -13.03
C LEU A 167 14.60 -18.10 -12.80
N GLY A 168 13.74 -18.99 -13.30
CA GLY A 168 13.97 -20.43 -13.20
C GLY A 168 13.19 -21.23 -14.23
N LYS A 169 13.39 -22.54 -14.21
CA LYS A 169 12.61 -23.46 -15.04
C LYS A 169 11.15 -23.46 -14.55
N PRO A 170 10.15 -23.53 -15.45
CA PRO A 170 8.75 -23.67 -15.06
C PRO A 170 8.49 -24.89 -14.17
#